data_AF-A0A4V2KBG8-F1
#
_entry.id   AF-A0A4V2KBG8-F1
#
_cell.length_a   1.000
_cell.length_b   1.000
_cell.length_c   1.000
_cell.angle_alpha   90.00
_cell.angle_beta   90.00
_cell.angle_gamma   90.00
#
_symmetry.space_group_name_H-M   'P 1'
#
loop_
_entity.id
_entity.type
_entity.pdbx_description
1 polymer ?
#
loop_
_entity_poly.entity_id
_entity_poly.type
_entity_poly.pdbx_seq_one_letter_code
_entity_poly.pdbx_strand_id
1 'polypeptide(L)'
;MPTVDSAETVVNISNCSCGALDTLAHFGLTPTSAQTVGTPMVRGCWANLECRLADDGWACSYNLWVLKVQRIGIDIGRDETRLIHHQRDGRFSVDGNTLDLNERMAK
;
A
#
# COMPACT_ATOMS: atom_id res chain seq x y z
N MET A 1 0.73 2.27 -1.44
CA MET A 1 1.50 2.64 -0.23
C MET A 1 1.06 4.04 0.17
N PRO A 2 0.27 4.14 1.26
CA PRO A 2 -0.10 5.42 1.85
C PRO A 2 1.10 6.06 2.56
N THR A 3 0.98 7.35 2.86
CA THR A 3 1.95 8.12 3.65
C THR A 3 1.26 8.67 4.90
N VAL A 4 2.02 9.30 5.80
CA VAL A 4 1.54 9.71 7.14
C VAL A 4 0.28 10.57 7.12
N ASP A 5 0.09 11.42 6.12
CA ASP A 5 -1.12 12.27 5.98
C ASP A 5 -2.39 11.45 5.69
N SER A 6 -2.25 10.19 5.28
CA SER A 6 -3.37 9.28 5.02
C SER A 6 -3.67 8.32 6.19
N ALA A 7 -3.00 8.46 7.34
CA ALA A 7 -3.05 7.50 8.43
C ALA A 7 -4.47 7.24 8.97
N GLU A 8 -5.25 8.30 9.20
CA GLU A 8 -6.64 8.16 9.67
C GLU A 8 -7.51 7.41 8.66
N THR A 9 -7.42 7.76 7.38
CA THR A 9 -8.14 7.07 6.30
C THR A 9 -7.78 5.59 6.24
N VAL A 10 -6.48 5.25 6.37
CA VAL A 10 -6.03 3.85 6.40
C VAL A 10 -6.66 3.07 7.56
N VAL A 11 -6.68 3.65 8.76
CA VAL A 11 -7.32 3.03 9.93
C VAL A 11 -8.82 2.87 9.72
N ASN A 12 -9.51 3.90 9.20
CA ASN A 12 -10.94 3.85 8.98
C ASN A 12 -11.34 2.79 7.96
N ILE A 13 -10.58 2.67 6.86
CA ILE A 13 -10.75 1.60 5.85
C ILE A 13 -10.66 0.22 6.49
N SER A 14 -9.67 0.01 7.38
CA SER A 14 -9.48 -1.29 8.04
C SER A 14 -10.60 -1.68 9.02
N ASN A 15 -11.40 -0.71 9.48
CA ASN A 15 -12.52 -0.94 10.42
C ASN A 15 -13.88 -1.02 9.72
N CYS A 16 -13.90 -1.08 8.38
CA CYS A 16 -15.11 -1.19 7.57
C CYS A 16 -15.12 -2.49 6.76
N SER A 17 -16.31 -3.03 6.47
CA SER A 17 -16.48 -4.21 5.61
C SER A 17 -16.84 -3.79 4.19
N CYS A 18 -16.00 -4.15 3.22
CA CYS A 18 -16.22 -3.89 1.79
C CYS A 18 -17.48 -4.56 1.20
N GLY A 19 -18.08 -5.54 1.90
CA GLY A 19 -19.32 -6.19 1.45
C GLY A 19 -20.57 -5.31 1.52
N ALA A 20 -20.51 -4.20 2.25
CA ALA A 20 -21.66 -3.30 2.48
C ALA A 20 -21.47 -1.90 1.89
N LEU A 21 -20.28 -1.56 1.41
CA LEU A 21 -19.89 -0.18 1.10
C LEU A 21 -18.80 -0.12 0.02
N ASP A 22 -19.00 0.74 -0.98
CA ASP A 22 -17.90 1.17 -1.85
C ASP A 22 -16.93 2.03 -1.03
N THR A 23 -15.87 1.37 -0.55
CA THR A 23 -14.90 1.94 0.37
C THR A 23 -14.10 3.07 -0.27
N LEU A 24 -13.78 2.98 -1.57
CA LEU A 24 -13.03 4.04 -2.25
C LEU A 24 -13.88 5.30 -2.34
N ALA A 25 -15.14 5.17 -2.77
CA ALA A 25 -16.06 6.29 -2.84
C ALA A 25 -16.35 6.90 -1.46
N HIS A 26 -16.57 6.06 -0.44
CA HIS A 26 -16.88 6.52 0.91
C HIS A 26 -15.77 7.38 1.53
N PHE A 27 -14.50 7.01 1.31
CA PHE A 27 -13.35 7.75 1.82
C PHE A 27 -12.79 8.79 0.84
N GLY A 28 -13.53 9.09 -0.24
CA GLY A 28 -13.11 10.10 -1.23
C GLY A 28 -11.82 9.74 -1.99
N LEU A 29 -11.45 8.45 -2.02
CA LEU A 29 -10.26 7.98 -2.71
C LEU A 29 -10.55 7.86 -4.20
N THR A 30 -9.69 8.45 -5.04
CA THR A 30 -9.93 8.43 -6.48
C THR A 30 -9.24 7.22 -7.13
N PRO A 31 -10.00 6.26 -7.71
CA PRO A 31 -9.41 5.16 -8.45
C PRO A 31 -8.76 5.65 -9.75
N THR A 32 -7.69 4.97 -10.17
CA THR A 32 -7.06 5.15 -11.48
C THR A 32 -6.82 3.82 -12.17
N SER A 33 -6.81 3.81 -13.50
CA SER A 33 -6.56 2.58 -14.26
C SER A 33 -5.14 2.10 -14.03
N ALA A 34 -5.01 0.83 -13.61
CA ALA A 34 -3.77 0.09 -13.74
C ALA A 34 -3.47 -0.22 -15.22
N GLN A 35 -2.22 -0.59 -15.53
CA GLN A 35 -1.79 -0.91 -16.89
C GLN A 35 -1.77 -2.41 -17.20
N THR A 36 -1.55 -3.24 -16.20
CA THR A 36 -1.29 -4.68 -16.34
C THR A 36 -2.34 -5.56 -15.67
N VAL A 37 -3.25 -4.97 -14.87
CA VAL A 37 -4.30 -5.67 -14.12
C VAL A 37 -5.61 -4.89 -14.17
N GLY A 38 -6.75 -5.56 -13.92
CA GLY A 38 -8.07 -4.92 -13.90
C GLY A 38 -8.40 -4.20 -12.59
N THR A 39 -7.62 -4.44 -11.53
CA THR A 39 -7.80 -3.77 -10.23
C THR A 39 -7.32 -2.31 -10.31
N PRO A 40 -8.10 -1.35 -9.79
CA PRO A 40 -7.70 0.05 -9.84
C PRO A 40 -6.51 0.35 -8.91
N MET A 41 -5.69 1.31 -9.30
CA MET A 41 -4.73 1.99 -8.42
C MET A 41 -5.44 3.09 -7.62
N VAL A 42 -4.82 3.56 -6.55
CA VAL A 42 -5.35 4.65 -5.72
C VAL A 42 -4.54 5.92 -5.95
N ARG A 43 -5.15 6.96 -6.53
CA ARG A 43 -4.55 8.29 -6.65
C ARG A 43 -4.38 8.89 -5.25
N GLY A 44 -3.25 9.56 -5.02
CA GLY A 44 -2.91 10.12 -3.72
C GLY A 44 -2.13 9.17 -2.81
N CYS A 45 -1.96 7.90 -3.19
CA CYS A 45 -0.90 7.07 -2.61
C CYS A 45 0.45 7.44 -3.24
N TRP A 46 1.51 7.46 -2.42
CA TRP A 46 2.88 7.70 -2.89
C TRP A 46 3.37 6.62 -3.86
N ALA A 47 3.03 5.35 -3.61
CA ALA A 47 3.35 4.25 -4.50
C ALA A 47 2.14 3.35 -4.75
N ASN A 48 2.02 2.79 -5.95
CA ASN A 48 1.07 1.74 -6.32
C ASN A 48 1.85 0.57 -6.93
N LEU A 49 1.54 -0.66 -6.52
CA LEU A 49 2.14 -1.87 -7.06
C LEU A 49 1.06 -2.68 -7.75
N GLU A 50 1.21 -2.90 -9.05
CA GLU A 50 0.34 -3.78 -9.81
C GLU A 50 0.86 -5.21 -9.67
N CYS A 51 0.03 -6.10 -9.14
CA CYS A 51 0.44 -7.46 -8.79
C CYS A 51 -0.52 -8.49 -9.39
N ARG A 52 0.04 -9.64 -9.79
CA ARG A 52 -0.74 -10.85 -10.14
C ARG A 52 -0.43 -11.96 -9.15
N LEU A 53 -1.42 -12.80 -8.88
CA LEU A 53 -1.24 -14.01 -8.08
C LEU A 53 -0.25 -14.94 -8.79
N ALA A 54 0.82 -15.30 -8.09
CA ALA A 54 1.86 -16.19 -8.59
C ALA A 54 1.74 -17.58 -7.98
N ASP A 55 1.36 -17.68 -6.71
CA ASP A 55 1.16 -18.93 -5.98
C ASP A 55 0.13 -18.73 -4.85
N ASP A 56 -0.85 -19.63 -4.76
CA ASP A 56 -1.89 -19.69 -3.74
C ASP A 56 -1.91 -21.02 -2.96
N GLY A 57 -0.88 -21.86 -3.09
CA GLY A 57 -0.85 -23.20 -2.48
C GLY A 57 -1.02 -23.20 -0.96
N TRP A 58 -0.73 -22.07 -0.29
CA TRP A 58 -0.87 -21.90 1.16
C TRP A 58 -2.08 -21.05 1.56
N ALA A 59 -2.90 -20.60 0.60
CA ALA A 59 -4.04 -19.73 0.86
C ALA A 59 -5.03 -20.36 1.84
N CYS A 60 -5.41 -21.63 1.63
CA CYS A 60 -6.37 -22.32 2.50
C CYS A 60 -5.85 -22.59 3.91
N SER A 61 -4.54 -22.80 4.08
CA SER A 61 -3.97 -23.19 5.37
C SER A 61 -3.54 -21.99 6.21
N TYR A 62 -3.11 -20.91 5.56
CA TYR A 62 -2.45 -19.78 6.24
C TYR A 62 -2.97 -18.41 5.85
N ASN A 63 -3.92 -18.31 4.90
CA ASN A 63 -4.28 -17.04 4.28
C ASN A 63 -3.03 -16.31 3.75
N LEU A 64 -2.18 -17.05 3.05
CA LEU A 64 -0.95 -16.56 2.45
C LEU A 64 -1.01 -16.69 0.92
N TRP A 65 -0.68 -15.60 0.23
CA TRP A 65 -0.61 -15.53 -1.23
C TRP A 65 0.74 -14.97 -1.65
N VAL A 66 1.36 -15.57 -2.66
CA VAL A 66 2.55 -15.02 -3.30
C VAL A 66 2.13 -14.19 -4.49
N LEU A 67 2.54 -12.92 -4.50
CA LEU A 67 2.22 -11.97 -5.55
C LEU A 67 3.47 -11.61 -6.36
N LYS A 68 3.35 -11.64 -7.69
CA LYS A 68 4.39 -11.13 -8.60
C LYS A 68 4.05 -9.71 -9.02
N VAL A 69 4.91 -8.77 -8.62
CA VAL A 69 4.86 -7.37 -9.08
C VAL A 69 5.08 -7.32 -10.59
N GLN A 70 4.13 -6.74 -11.30
CA GLN A 70 4.19 -6.50 -12.75
C GLN A 70 4.68 -5.08 -13.04
N ARG A 71 4.26 -4.12 -12.22
CA ARG A 71 4.57 -2.70 -12.40
C ARG A 71 4.55 -1.96 -11.08
N ILE A 72 5.37 -0.92 -10.99
CA ILE A 72 5.42 0.01 -9.86
C ILE A 72 5.16 1.41 -10.41
N GLY A 73 4.19 2.11 -9.83
CA GLY A 73 3.96 3.53 -10.06
C GLY A 73 4.33 4.31 -8.79
N ILE A 74 5.20 5.30 -8.93
CA ILE A 74 5.60 6.21 -7.84
C ILE A 74 5.16 7.62 -8.21
N ASP A 75 4.51 8.32 -7.29
CA ASP A 75 4.23 9.74 -7.41
C ASP A 75 5.47 10.54 -6.99
N ILE A 76 6.34 10.80 -7.97
CA ILE A 76 7.60 11.55 -7.77
C ILE A 76 7.36 13.03 -7.43
N GLY A 77 6.15 13.55 -7.65
CA GLY A 77 5.80 14.94 -7.36
C GLY A 77 5.21 15.15 -5.97
N ARG A 78 5.08 14.08 -5.18
CA ARG A 78 4.50 14.14 -3.84
C ARG A 78 5.53 14.61 -2.82
N ASP A 79 5.22 15.68 -2.09
CA ASP A 79 6.08 16.24 -1.04
C ASP A 79 6.20 15.31 0.17
N GLU A 80 5.07 14.77 0.65
CA GLU A 80 5.04 13.85 1.78
C GLU A 80 5.28 12.41 1.32
N THR A 81 6.39 11.84 1.77
CA THR A 81 6.83 10.49 1.39
C THR A 81 7.07 9.58 2.60
N ARG A 82 6.91 10.07 3.83
CA ARG A 82 7.12 9.28 5.04
C ARG A 82 6.05 8.22 5.17
N LEU A 83 6.47 6.96 5.27
CA LEU A 83 5.60 5.83 5.48
C LEU A 83 5.20 5.70 6.95
N ILE A 84 4.14 4.94 7.18
CA ILE A 84 3.67 4.55 8.50
C ILE A 84 3.82 3.04 8.67
N HIS A 85 4.27 2.63 9.86
CA HIS A 85 4.48 1.23 10.21
C HIS A 85 3.60 0.88 11.41
N HIS A 86 2.62 0.00 11.20
CA HIS A 86 1.69 -0.40 12.26
C HIS A 86 2.42 -1.21 13.34
N GLN A 87 2.28 -0.79 14.59
CA GLN A 87 2.93 -1.46 15.73
C GLN A 87 1.94 -2.33 16.51
N ARG A 88 0.75 -1.78 16.84
CA ARG A 88 -0.40 -2.45 17.47
C ARG A 88 -1.47 -1.41 17.81
N ASP A 89 -2.72 -1.82 17.93
CA ASP A 89 -3.81 -1.06 18.57
C ASP A 89 -3.94 0.38 18.02
N GLY A 90 -3.79 0.53 16.69
CA GLY A 90 -3.87 1.84 16.02
C GLY A 90 -2.66 2.75 16.22
N ARG A 91 -1.57 2.26 16.82
CA ARG A 91 -0.30 2.99 16.92
C ARG A 91 0.60 2.70 15.73
N PHE A 92 1.21 3.76 15.21
CA PHE A 92 2.12 3.69 14.07
C PHE A 92 3.42 4.45 14.41
N SER A 93 4.55 3.94 13.96
CA SER A 93 5.75 4.76 13.78
C SER A 93 5.75 5.38 12.39
N VAL A 94 6.27 6.60 12.30
CA VAL A 94 6.49 7.31 11.04
C VAL A 94 7.97 7.21 10.68
N ASP A 95 8.29 7.12 9.39
CA ASP A 95 9.67 7.20 8.94
C ASP A 95 10.39 8.45 9.50
N GLY A 96 11.59 8.22 10.02
CA GLY A 96 12.48 9.25 10.52
C GLY A 96 13.58 9.58 9.51
N ASN A 97 14.79 9.78 10.01
CA ASN A 97 15.95 10.05 9.17
C ASN A 97 16.37 8.79 8.39
N THR A 98 16.69 8.96 7.11
CA THR A 98 17.29 7.92 6.27
C THR A 98 18.80 7.87 6.49
N LEU A 99 19.34 6.68 6.70
CA LEU A 99 20.78 6.42 6.69
C LEU A 99 21.15 5.79 5.34
N ASP A 100 22.05 6.44 4.59
CA ASP A 100 22.62 5.86 3.38
C ASP A 100 23.91 5.09 3.73
N LEU A 101 23.86 3.76 3.60
CA LEU A 101 24.98 2.86 3.84
C LEU A 101 25.33 2.05 2.58
N ASN A 102 24.98 2.58 1.39
CA ASN A 102 25.21 1.91 0.10
C ASN A 102 26.67 1.48 -0.07
N GLU A 103 27.63 2.29 0.40
CA GLU A 103 29.06 1.96 0.41
C GLU A 103 29.42 0.62 1.10
N ARG A 104 28.56 0.10 1.99
CA ARG A 104 28.78 -1.17 2.70
C ARG A 104 28.17 -2.38 1.97
N MET A 105 27.39 -2.16 0.92
CA MET A 105 26.68 -3.21 0.17
C MET A 105 27.61 -3.87 -0.87
N ALA A 106 28.56 -4.68 -0.40
CA ALA A 106 29.59 -5.32 -1.24
C ALA A 106 29.18 -6.65 -1.90
N LYS A 107 27.89 -7.02 -1.86
CA LYS A 107 27.33 -8.24 -2.44
C LYS A 107 26.07 -7.96 -3.24
#